data_AF-A0A382Z5J8-F1
#
_entry.id   AF-A0A382Z5J8-F1
#
_cell.length_a   1.000
_cell.length_b   1.000
_cell.length_c   1.000
_cell.angle_alpha   90.00
_cell.angle_beta   90.00
_cell.angle_gamma   90.00
#
_symmetry.space_group_name_H-M   'P 1'
#
loop_
_entity.id
_entity.type
_entity.pdbx_description
1 polymer ?
#
loop_
_entity_poly.entity_id
_entity_poly.type
_entity_poly.pdbx_seq_one_letter_code
_entity_poly.pdbx_strand_id
1 'polypeptide(L)'
;MAEISINGRKLVSTLKREFKAEYGLTLDVKKGRSNHSAPTNKSLAQIRDPKAKGGKPFKINARILVGNLEKKFEAMGVKVNIKKKTGGFVPNNVTLQSVRADKK
;
A
#
# COMPACT_ATOMS: atom_id res chain seq x y z
N MET A 1 17.86 3.78 -2.55
CA MET A 1 16.52 4.25 -3.01
C MET A 1 15.50 3.23 -2.52
N ALA A 2 14.42 3.66 -1.87
CA ALA A 2 13.39 2.75 -1.34
C ALA A 2 12.59 2.10 -2.47
N GLU A 3 12.85 0.82 -2.75
CA GLU A 3 12.15 -0.01 -3.75
C GLU A 3 11.43 -1.16 -3.04
N ILE A 4 10.14 -0.98 -2.72
CA ILE A 4 9.34 -2.08 -2.15
C ILE A 4 8.73 -2.88 -3.29
N SER A 5 9.19 -4.12 -3.45
CA SER A 5 8.57 -5.06 -4.40
C SER A 5 7.27 -5.64 -3.83
N ILE A 6 6.18 -5.46 -4.56
CA ILE A 6 4.84 -5.95 -4.25
C ILE A 6 4.53 -7.15 -5.13
N ASN A 7 4.17 -8.25 -4.48
CA ASN A 7 3.73 -9.47 -5.14
C ASN A 7 2.48 -10.01 -4.42
N GLY A 8 1.60 -10.69 -5.13
CA GLY A 8 0.37 -11.27 -4.59
C GLY A 8 0.61 -12.24 -3.43
N ARG A 9 1.78 -12.91 -3.39
CA ARG A 9 2.17 -13.82 -2.29
C ARG A 9 2.59 -13.09 -1.01
N LYS A 10 2.92 -11.79 -1.09
CA LYS A 10 3.42 -11.02 0.06
C LYS A 10 2.33 -10.80 1.10
N LEU A 11 2.69 -10.95 2.36
CA LEU A 11 1.79 -10.74 3.49
C LEU A 11 1.49 -9.25 3.69
N VAL A 12 0.26 -8.96 4.09
CA VAL A 12 -0.16 -7.59 4.44
C VAL A 12 0.67 -7.06 5.61
N SER A 13 0.99 -7.90 6.60
CA SER A 13 1.87 -7.54 7.73
C SER A 13 3.24 -7.06 7.27
N THR A 14 3.92 -7.83 6.42
CA THR A 14 5.25 -7.49 5.89
C THR A 14 5.21 -6.21 5.09
N LEU A 15 4.21 -6.05 4.22
CA LEU A 15 4.04 -4.84 3.43
C LEU A 15 3.88 -3.60 4.33
N LYS A 16 2.99 -3.65 5.33
CA LYS A 16 2.79 -2.54 6.27
C LYS A 16 4.09 -2.20 7.00
N ARG A 17 4.85 -3.21 7.42
CA ARG A 17 6.11 -3.05 8.12
C ARG A 17 7.18 -2.39 7.26
N GLU A 18 7.42 -2.91 6.06
CA GLU A 18 8.41 -2.33 5.13
C GLU A 18 8.01 -0.92 4.70
N PHE A 19 6.73 -0.70 4.40
CA PHE A 19 6.24 0.63 4.02
C PHE A 19 6.44 1.66 5.14
N LYS A 20 6.20 1.26 6.39
CA LYS A 20 6.46 2.10 7.56
C LYS A 20 7.96 2.32 7.80
N ALA A 21 8.80 1.31 7.57
CA ALA A 21 10.24 1.42 7.75
C ALA A 21 10.90 2.32 6.68
N GLU A 22 10.50 2.17 5.43
CA GLU A 22 11.06 2.89 4.28
C GLU A 22 10.53 4.31 4.15
N TYR A 23 9.22 4.51 4.34
CA TYR A 23 8.56 5.80 4.13
C TYR A 23 8.10 6.47 5.42
N GLY A 24 8.13 5.80 6.57
CA GLY A 24 7.63 6.39 7.83
C GLY A 24 6.10 6.59 7.85
N LEU A 25 5.39 5.95 6.91
CA LEU A 25 3.94 6.10 6.71
C LEU A 25 3.18 4.83 7.09
N THR A 26 1.91 5.00 7.41
CA THR A 26 1.02 3.89 7.72
C THR A 26 0.23 3.52 6.47
N LEU A 27 0.46 2.31 5.94
CA LEU A 27 -0.36 1.75 4.88
C LEU A 27 -1.56 1.01 5.49
N ASP A 28 -2.76 1.53 5.28
CA ASP A 28 -4.01 0.86 5.60
C ASP A 28 -4.46 0.03 4.40
N VAL A 29 -4.61 -1.28 4.58
CA VAL A 29 -4.97 -2.21 3.50
C VAL A 29 -6.34 -2.78 3.81
N LYS A 30 -7.25 -2.74 2.85
CA LYS A 30 -8.63 -3.22 2.96
C LYS A 30 -8.83 -4.48 2.10
N LYS A 31 -9.77 -5.32 2.51
CA LYS A 31 -10.11 -6.57 1.82
C LYS A 31 -11.04 -6.28 0.65
N GLY A 32 -10.60 -6.61 -0.58
CA GLY A 32 -11.39 -6.45 -1.79
C GLY A 32 -11.86 -5.00 -2.02
N ARG A 33 -13.09 -4.88 -2.54
CA ARG A 33 -13.84 -3.61 -2.56
C ARG A 33 -14.57 -3.30 -1.24
N SER A 34 -14.42 -4.14 -0.22
CA SER A 34 -15.11 -3.96 1.05
C SER A 34 -14.43 -2.90 1.92
N ASN A 35 -15.17 -2.36 2.89
CA ASN A 35 -14.63 -1.42 3.88
C ASN A 35 -13.88 -2.08 5.05
N HIS A 36 -13.79 -3.41 5.06
CA HIS A 36 -13.10 -4.16 6.11
C HIS A 36 -11.58 -4.09 5.94
N SER A 37 -10.89 -3.83 7.05
CA SER A 37 -9.43 -3.92 7.09
C SER A 37 -8.99 -5.34 6.74
N ALA A 38 -7.98 -5.44 5.88
CA ALA A 38 -7.42 -6.72 5.49
C ALA A 38 -6.70 -7.36 6.69
N PRO A 39 -6.92 -8.66 6.95
CA PRO A 39 -6.19 -9.38 7.98
C PRO A 39 -4.69 -9.41 7.66
N THR A 40 -3.88 -9.09 8.66
CA THR A 40 -2.41 -9.01 8.54
C THR A 40 -1.76 -10.36 8.23
N ASN A 41 -2.40 -11.47 8.62
CA ASN A 41 -1.95 -12.84 8.37
C ASN A 41 -2.30 -13.38 6.97
N LYS A 42 -3.00 -12.63 6.13
CA LYS A 42 -3.32 -13.05 4.76
C LYS A 42 -2.41 -12.34 3.75
N SER A 43 -2.18 -12.99 2.62
CA SER A 43 -1.45 -12.40 1.49
C SER A 43 -2.34 -11.48 0.65
N LEU A 44 -1.74 -10.55 -0.09
CA LEU A 44 -2.45 -9.66 -1.03
C LEU A 44 -3.36 -10.43 -2.00
N ALA A 45 -2.91 -11.58 -2.48
CA ALA A 45 -3.71 -12.44 -3.37
C ALA A 45 -4.90 -13.13 -2.70
N GLN A 46 -4.90 -13.26 -1.36
CA GLN A 46 -6.01 -13.85 -0.61
C GLN A 46 -7.04 -12.79 -0.18
N ILE A 47 -6.62 -11.54 -0.03
CA ILE A 47 -7.51 -10.43 0.35
C ILE A 47 -8.06 -9.68 -0.86
N ARG A 48 -7.50 -9.90 -2.06
CA ARG A 48 -7.99 -9.27 -3.30
C ARG A 48 -9.42 -9.66 -3.59
N ASP A 49 -10.10 -8.79 -4.30
CA ASP A 49 -11.42 -9.07 -4.83
C ASP A 49 -11.33 -10.25 -5.82
N PRO A 50 -12.17 -11.28 -5.69
CA PRO A 50 -12.15 -12.45 -6.58
C PRO A 50 -12.50 -12.09 -8.03
N LYS A 51 -13.19 -10.97 -8.28
CA LYS A 51 -13.51 -10.48 -9.62
C LYS A 51 -12.40 -9.63 -10.22
N ALA A 52 -11.36 -9.26 -9.46
CA ALA A 52 -10.25 -8.49 -9.99
C ALA A 52 -9.27 -9.38 -10.77
N LYS A 53 -8.81 -8.88 -11.92
CA LYS A 53 -7.72 -9.52 -12.67
C LYS A 53 -6.51 -9.57 -11.76
N GLY A 54 -6.04 -10.78 -11.45
CA GLY A 54 -4.96 -10.99 -10.50
C GLY A 54 -3.80 -10.04 -10.76
N GLY A 55 -3.58 -9.11 -9.83
CA GLY A 55 -2.66 -8.02 -10.05
C GLY A 55 -1.25 -8.49 -10.39
N LYS A 56 -0.63 -7.84 -11.38
CA LYS A 56 0.77 -8.08 -11.72
C LYS A 56 1.67 -7.59 -10.57
N PRO A 57 2.79 -8.28 -10.30
CA PRO A 57 3.78 -7.78 -9.36
C PRO A 57 4.28 -6.41 -9.84
N PHE A 58 4.36 -5.46 -8.91
CA PHE A 58 4.81 -4.10 -9.20
C PHE A 58 5.76 -3.61 -8.11
N LYS A 59 6.54 -2.59 -8.43
CA LYS A 59 7.44 -1.95 -7.47
C LYS A 59 6.87 -0.61 -7.01
N ILE A 60 7.00 -0.35 -5.71
CA ILE A 60 6.73 0.96 -5.12
C ILE A 60 8.06 1.72 -5.09
N ASN A 61 8.08 2.83 -5.80
CA ASN A 61 9.20 3.75 -5.81
C ASN A 61 8.83 5.02 -5.03
N ALA A 62 9.78 5.65 -4.36
CA ALA A 62 9.52 6.88 -3.61
C ALA A 62 8.95 8.03 -4.47
N ARG A 63 9.28 8.06 -5.77
CA ARG A 63 8.77 9.06 -6.74
C ARG A 63 7.34 8.82 -7.20
N ILE A 64 6.70 7.69 -6.85
CA ILE A 64 5.30 7.45 -7.22
C ILE A 64 4.37 8.35 -6.40
N LEU A 65 3.33 8.87 -7.04
CA LEU A 65 2.23 9.55 -6.36
C LEU A 65 1.44 8.57 -5.50
N VAL A 66 0.99 9.04 -4.34
CA VAL A 66 0.11 8.28 -3.44
C VAL A 66 -1.13 7.79 -4.16
N GLY A 67 -1.80 8.66 -4.94
CA GLY A 67 -2.97 8.27 -5.72
C GLY A 67 -2.66 7.23 -6.80
N ASN A 68 -1.47 7.27 -7.41
CA ASN A 68 -1.06 6.26 -8.38
C ASN A 68 -0.77 4.91 -7.71
N LEU A 69 -0.22 4.93 -6.49
CA LEU A 69 -0.02 3.72 -5.71
C LEU A 69 -1.36 3.08 -5.35
N GLU A 70 -2.31 3.86 -4.83
CA GLU A 70 -3.66 3.39 -4.50
C GLU A 70 -4.35 2.76 -5.71
N LYS A 71 -4.28 3.41 -6.88
CA LYS A 71 -4.81 2.86 -8.14
C LYS A 71 -4.15 1.54 -8.56
N LYS A 72 -2.84 1.38 -8.36
CA LYS A 72 -2.14 0.10 -8.66
C LYS A 72 -2.64 -1.03 -7.77
N PHE A 73 -2.85 -0.77 -6.48
CA PHE A 73 -3.45 -1.75 -5.59
C PHE A 73 -4.91 -2.05 -5.95
N GLU A 74 -5.69 -1.01 -6.29
CA GLU A 74 -7.08 -1.17 -6.71
C GLU A 74 -7.18 -2.04 -7.98
N ALA A 75 -6.24 -1.87 -8.92
CA ALA A 75 -6.12 -2.71 -10.10
C ALA A 75 -5.80 -4.18 -9.76
N MET A 76 -5.12 -4.46 -8.63
CA MET A 76 -4.97 -5.82 -8.11
C MET A 76 -6.24 -6.36 -7.44
N GLY A 77 -7.25 -5.53 -7.23
CA GLY A 77 -8.45 -5.84 -6.46
C GLY A 77 -8.32 -5.57 -4.97
N VAL A 78 -7.36 -4.77 -4.53
CA VAL A 78 -7.13 -4.46 -3.11
C VAL A 78 -7.25 -2.97 -2.93
N LYS A 79 -8.14 -2.52 -2.04
CA LYS A 79 -8.18 -1.11 -1.67
C LYS A 79 -7.10 -0.83 -0.62
N VAL A 80 -6.31 0.21 -0.82
CA VAL A 80 -5.35 0.70 0.18
C VAL A 80 -5.59 2.18 0.45
N ASN A 81 -5.22 2.64 1.63
CA ASN A 81 -5.31 4.02 2.07
C ASN A 81 -4.01 4.39 2.78
N ILE A 82 -3.38 5.50 2.40
CA ILE A 82 -2.10 5.92 3.00
C ILE A 82 -2.37 6.97 4.08
N LYS A 83 -1.89 6.70 5.29
CA LYS A 83 -2.02 7.57 6.46
C LYS A 83 -0.65 8.00 6.97
N LYS A 84 -0.56 9.21 7.51
CA LYS A 84 0.62 9.74 8.20
C LYS A 84 0.75 9.10 9.58
N LYS A 85 1.98 9.08 10.11
CA LYS A 85 2.28 8.59 11.47
C LYS A 85 1.49 9.35 12.55
N THR A 86 1.27 10.64 12.36
CA THR A 86 0.60 11.55 13.32
C THR A 86 -0.92 11.51 13.28
N GLY A 87 -1.54 10.66 12.45
CA GLY A 87 -3.00 10.63 12.30
C GLY A 87 -3.47 11.72 11.32
N GLY A 88 -3.43 11.39 10.03
CA GLY A 88 -3.95 12.25 8.97
C GLY A 88 -3.81 11.54 7.62
N PHE A 89 -4.74 11.78 6.70
CA PHE A 89 -4.64 11.20 5.37
C PHE A 89 -3.51 11.87 4.59
N VAL A 90 -2.81 11.07 3.80
CA VAL A 90 -1.82 11.60 2.87
C VAL A 90 -2.56 12.01 1.60
N PRO A 91 -2.38 13.25 1.11
CA PRO A 91 -3.02 13.66 -0.13
C PRO A 91 -2.56 12.81 -1.31
N ASN A 92 -3.46 12.59 -2.26
CA ASN A 92 -3.19 11.71 -3.40
C ASN A 92 -2.28 12.37 -4.45
N ASN A 93 -2.15 13.70 -4.38
CA ASN A 93 -1.38 14.55 -5.29
C ASN A 93 0.10 14.72 -4.90
N VAL A 94 0.56 14.03 -3.85
CA VAL A 94 1.96 14.10 -3.40
C VAL A 94 2.66 12.75 -3.56
N THR A 95 3.98 12.79 -3.70
CA THR A 95 4.82 11.59 -3.84
C THR A 95 5.16 11.00 -2.49
N LEU A 96 5.39 9.68 -2.43
CA LEU A 96 5.85 9.02 -1.20
C LEU A 96 7.14 9.62 -0.66
N GLN A 97 8.02 10.11 -1.54
CA GLN A 97 9.23 10.82 -1.17
C GLN A 97 8.94 12.14 -0.47
N SER A 98 7.93 12.90 -0.91
CA SER A 98 7.59 14.18 -0.31
C SER A 98 6.93 14.02 1.05
N VAL A 99 6.18 12.93 1.25
CA VAL A 99 5.44 12.67 2.49
C VAL A 99 6.15 11.71 3.42
N ARG A 100 7.33 11.21 3.04
CA ARG A 100 8.11 10.35 3.91
C ARG A 100 8.34 11.11 5.20
N ALA A 101 8.03 10.50 6.34
CA ALA A 101 8.35 11.12 7.61
C ALA A 101 9.87 11.25 7.62
N ASP A 102 10.37 12.48 7.53
CA ASP A 102 11.80 12.75 7.51
C ASP A 102 12.41 12.01 8.70
N LYS A 103 13.34 11.08 8.41
CA LYS A 103 14.14 10.43 9.45
C LYS A 103 15.01 11.55 10.03
N LYS A 104 14.47 12.26 11.01
CA LYS A 104 15.26 13.08 11.91
C LYS A 104 15.85 12.20 13.00
#